data_AF-A0A2K9BKV8-F1
#
_entry.id   AF-A0A2K9BKV8-F1
#
_cell.length_a   1.000
_cell.length_b   1.000
_cell.length_c   1.000
_cell.angle_alpha   90.00
_cell.angle_beta   90.00
_cell.angle_gamma   90.00
#
_symmetry.space_group_name_H-M   'P 1'
#
loop_
_entity.id
_entity.type
_entity.pdbx_description
1 polymer ?
#
loop_
_entity_poly.entity_id
_entity_poly.type
_entity_poly.pdbx_seq_one_letter_code
_entity_poly.pdbx_strand_id
1 'polypeptide(L)'
;MYKQIKIKERLKENKKVLWIFAIISLISLIVIAILVGTETIGWNWLTGLILGEITTVVAIILILLSVKILLKTENHYLYYFMYLVRIGVYVVPFLLAFLLPTTPFFYGGVLIGMIPVIALSYLSGILLKQEVAEKESLVS
;
A
#
# COMPACT_ATOMS: atom_id res chain seq x y z
N MET A 1 14.76 -19.03 -23.60
CA MET A 1 15.68 -17.94 -23.18
C MET A 1 14.98 -16.59 -23.00
N TYR A 2 14.16 -16.13 -23.96
CA TYR A 2 13.40 -14.87 -23.89
C TYR A 2 12.41 -14.78 -22.70
N LYS A 3 11.74 -15.89 -22.37
CA LYS A 3 10.77 -15.99 -21.27
C LYS A 3 11.39 -15.74 -19.87
N GLN A 4 12.63 -16.19 -19.65
CA GLN A 4 13.35 -16.01 -18.39
C GLN A 4 13.80 -14.56 -18.15
N ILE A 5 14.17 -13.85 -19.22
CA ILE A 5 14.59 -12.44 -19.18
C ILE A 5 13.41 -11.56 -18.77
N LYS A 6 12.23 -11.77 -19.38
CA LYS A 6 11.01 -11.02 -19.10
C LYS A 6 10.47 -11.22 -17.68
N ILE A 7 10.73 -12.37 -17.05
CA ILE A 7 10.34 -12.64 -15.64
C ILE A 7 11.28 -11.92 -14.66
N LYS A 8 12.59 -11.92 -14.91
CA LYS A 8 13.56 -11.18 -14.09
C LYS A 8 13.33 -9.67 -14.11
N GLU A 9 12.98 -9.10 -15.26
CA GLU A 9 12.65 -7.67 -15.37
C GLU A 9 11.39 -7.31 -14.56
N ARG A 10 10.35 -8.14 -14.60
CA ARG A 10 9.09 -7.95 -13.85
C ARG A 10 9.29 -7.97 -12.33
N LEU A 11 10.06 -8.93 -11.82
CA LEU A 11 10.44 -8.99 -10.40
C LEU A 11 11.25 -7.76 -9.96
N LYS A 12 12.05 -7.18 -10.86
CA LYS A 12 12.84 -5.98 -10.59
C LYS A 12 11.96 -4.74 -10.48
N GLU A 13 10.90 -4.63 -11.29
CA GLU A 13 9.94 -3.52 -11.23
C GLU A 13 9.13 -3.51 -9.92
N ASN A 14 8.58 -4.66 -9.49
CA ASN A 14 7.82 -4.73 -8.24
C ASN A 14 8.71 -4.39 -7.03
N LYS A 15 9.94 -4.92 -7.02
CA LYS A 15 10.94 -4.59 -6.00
C LYS A 15 11.24 -3.10 -5.99
N LYS A 16 11.37 -2.47 -7.17
CA LYS A 16 11.64 -1.03 -7.27
C LYS A 16 10.51 -0.20 -6.65
N VAL A 17 9.26 -0.54 -6.93
CA VAL A 17 8.09 0.17 -6.35
C VAL A 17 8.04 0.03 -4.83
N LEU A 18 8.21 -1.20 -4.32
CA LEU A 18 8.27 -1.45 -2.86
C LEU A 18 9.46 -0.74 -2.19
N TRP A 19 10.61 -0.67 -2.86
CA TRP A 19 11.78 0.07 -2.36
C TRP A 19 11.53 1.58 -2.28
N ILE A 20 10.88 2.16 -3.28
CA ILE A 20 10.49 3.58 -3.25
C ILE A 20 9.57 3.85 -2.05
N PHE A 21 8.61 2.95 -1.78
CA PHE A 21 7.75 3.06 -0.60
C PHE A 21 8.51 3.00 0.70
N ALA A 22 9.42 2.03 0.85
CA ALA A 22 10.24 1.90 2.05
C ALA A 22 11.11 3.15 2.30
N ILE A 23 11.66 3.75 1.24
CA ILE A 23 12.46 4.98 1.34
C ILE A 23 11.60 6.17 1.77
N ILE A 24 10.43 6.37 1.15
CA ILE A 24 9.51 7.47 1.50
C ILE A 24 9.03 7.33 2.95
N SER A 25 8.65 6.12 3.35
CA SER A 25 8.25 5.76 4.72
C SER A 25 9.36 6.09 5.72
N LEU A 26 10.59 5.64 5.45
CA LEU A 26 11.74 5.88 6.32
C LEU A 26 12.05 7.38 6.47
N ILE A 27 12.04 8.13 5.35
CA ILE A 27 12.26 9.59 5.39
C ILE A 27 11.16 10.27 6.21
N SER A 28 9.89 9.89 5.99
CA SER A 28 8.75 10.43 6.72
C SER A 28 8.87 10.17 8.23
N LEU A 29 9.27 8.96 8.61
CA LEU A 29 9.50 8.57 10.00
C LEU A 29 10.62 9.39 10.64
N ILE A 30 11.76 9.55 9.97
CA ILE A 30 12.89 10.34 10.48
C ILE A 30 12.47 11.79 10.69
N VAL A 31 11.80 12.40 9.71
CA VAL A 31 11.36 13.80 9.80
C VAL A 31 10.38 13.98 10.96
N ILE A 32 9.35 13.14 11.08
CA ILE A 32 8.39 13.23 12.18
C ILE A 32 9.06 12.96 13.53
N ALA A 33 9.96 11.97 13.61
CA ALA A 33 10.67 11.67 14.85
C ALA A 33 11.53 12.86 15.32
N ILE A 34 12.21 13.56 14.40
CA ILE A 34 12.96 14.78 14.73
C ILE A 34 12.00 15.87 15.21
N LEU A 35 10.91 16.14 14.49
CA LEU A 35 9.94 17.19 14.87
C LEU A 35 9.27 16.93 16.22
N VAL A 36 9.03 15.66 16.55
CA VAL A 36 8.54 15.24 17.87
C VAL A 36 9.61 15.41 18.93
N GLY A 37 10.87 15.03 18.63
CA GLY A 37 12.00 15.19 19.54
C GLY A 37 12.38 16.64 19.82
N THR A 38 12.12 17.57 18.89
CA THR A 38 12.26 19.02 19.07
C THR A 38 11.01 19.68 19.65
N GLU A 39 10.01 18.89 20.09
CA GLU A 39 8.73 19.34 20.64
C GLU A 39 7.95 20.32 19.74
N THR A 40 8.26 20.33 18.44
CA THR A 40 7.58 21.19 17.46
C THR A 40 6.17 20.68 17.17
N ILE A 41 5.98 19.36 17.24
CA ILE A 41 4.68 18.70 17.10
C ILE A 41 4.51 17.64 18.21
N GLY A 42 3.25 17.30 18.52
CA GLY A 42 2.92 16.33 19.55
C GLY A 42 3.20 14.88 19.15
N TRP A 43 3.35 14.00 20.16
CA TRP A 43 3.53 12.56 19.98
C TRP A 43 2.42 11.89 19.15
N ASN A 44 1.22 12.47 19.16
CA ASN A 44 0.08 12.02 18.36
C ASN A 44 0.33 12.03 16.85
N TRP A 45 1.30 12.83 16.35
CA TRP A 45 1.72 12.78 14.96
C TRP A 45 2.47 11.49 14.61
N LEU A 46 3.33 11.01 15.50
CA LEU A 46 4.12 9.80 15.28
C LEU A 46 3.25 8.54 15.33
N THR A 47 2.36 8.45 16.31
CA THR A 47 1.37 7.36 16.37
C THR A 47 0.41 7.40 15.18
N GLY A 48 0.02 8.59 14.72
CA GLY A 48 -0.74 8.76 13.49
C GLY A 48 0.01 8.22 12.27
N LEU A 49 1.30 8.54 12.13
CA LEU A 49 2.16 8.02 11.07
C LEU A 49 2.19 6.48 11.09
N ILE A 50 2.46 5.88 12.25
CA ILE A 50 2.50 4.42 12.42
C ILE A 50 1.17 3.78 12.01
N LEU A 51 0.04 4.37 12.40
CA LEU A 51 -1.28 3.88 12.00
C LEU A 51 -1.46 3.93 10.48
N GLY A 52 -1.05 5.04 9.84
CA GLY A 52 -1.06 5.17 8.39
C GLY A 52 -0.18 4.14 7.68
N GLU A 53 1.01 3.84 8.21
CA GLU A 53 1.90 2.84 7.64
C GLU A 53 1.34 1.41 7.76
N ILE A 54 0.80 1.04 8.92
CA ILE A 54 0.13 -0.25 9.11
C ILE A 54 -1.01 -0.40 8.09
N THR A 55 -1.80 0.66 7.91
CA THR A 55 -2.89 0.71 6.95
C THR A 55 -2.40 0.46 5.52
N THR A 56 -1.30 1.13 5.14
CA THR A 56 -0.64 0.93 3.84
C THR A 56 -0.18 -0.52 3.64
N VAL A 57 0.45 -1.12 4.63
CA VAL A 57 0.91 -2.52 4.56
C VAL A 57 -0.27 -3.49 4.39
N VAL A 58 -1.33 -3.32 5.18
CA VAL A 58 -2.56 -4.13 5.06
C VAL A 58 -3.15 -4.01 3.65
N ALA A 59 -3.16 -2.81 3.08
CA ALA A 59 -3.67 -2.60 1.74
C ALA A 59 -2.83 -3.25 0.64
N ILE A 60 -1.50 -3.25 0.77
CA ILE A 60 -0.61 -4.00 -0.14
C ILE A 60 -0.97 -5.49 -0.11
N ILE A 61 -1.19 -6.06 1.08
CA ILE A 61 -1.59 -7.46 1.22
C ILE A 61 -2.93 -7.71 0.53
N LEU A 62 -3.91 -6.84 0.72
CA LEU A 62 -5.22 -6.94 0.05
C LEU A 62 -5.12 -6.86 -1.47
N ILE A 63 -4.20 -6.05 -2.01
CA ILE A 63 -3.93 -5.98 -3.46
C ILE A 63 -3.46 -7.34 -3.96
N LEU A 64 -2.43 -7.91 -3.34
CA LEU A 64 -1.86 -9.20 -3.74
C LEU A 64 -2.92 -10.30 -3.69
N LEU A 65 -3.73 -10.33 -2.63
CA LEU A 65 -4.84 -11.28 -2.51
C LEU A 65 -5.91 -11.07 -3.58
N SER A 66 -6.32 -9.82 -3.85
CA SER A 66 -7.34 -9.51 -4.84
C SER A 66 -6.95 -9.95 -6.25
N VAL A 67 -5.69 -9.71 -6.65
CA VAL A 67 -5.15 -10.12 -7.95
C VAL A 67 -5.17 -11.65 -8.06
N LYS A 68 -4.68 -12.35 -7.04
CA LYS A 68 -4.64 -13.82 -7.01
C LYS A 68 -6.04 -14.43 -7.10
N ILE A 69 -7.01 -13.85 -6.40
CA ILE A 69 -8.42 -14.29 -6.41
C ILE A 69 -9.03 -14.08 -7.80
N LEU A 70 -8.82 -12.91 -8.41
CA LEU A 70 -9.34 -12.62 -9.76
C LEU A 70 -8.85 -13.64 -10.77
N LEU A 71 -7.56 -14.00 -10.74
CA LEU A 71 -6.97 -14.92 -11.71
C LEU A 71 -7.40 -16.38 -11.50
N LYS A 72 -7.63 -16.77 -10.24
CA LYS A 72 -8.05 -18.12 -9.86
C LYS A 72 -9.53 -18.37 -10.14
N THR A 73 -10.38 -17.37 -9.86
CA THR A 73 -11.84 -17.53 -9.90
C THR A 73 -12.49 -16.89 -11.12
N GLU A 74 -11.76 -16.00 -11.81
CA GLU A 74 -12.27 -15.16 -12.91
C GLU A 74 -13.52 -14.34 -12.52
N ASN A 75 -13.76 -14.21 -11.21
CA ASN A 75 -14.91 -13.53 -10.65
C ASN A 75 -14.61 -12.05 -10.43
N HIS A 76 -15.11 -11.23 -11.34
CA HIS A 76 -14.92 -9.78 -11.34
C HIS A 76 -15.65 -9.09 -10.18
N TYR A 77 -16.79 -9.63 -9.73
CA TYR A 77 -17.54 -9.09 -8.59
C TYR A 77 -16.74 -9.24 -7.30
N LEU A 78 -16.07 -10.38 -7.11
CA LEU A 78 -15.24 -10.62 -5.94
C LEU A 78 -14.00 -9.71 -5.94
N TYR A 79 -13.42 -9.44 -7.11
CA TYR A 79 -12.34 -8.47 -7.23
C TYR A 79 -12.80 -7.05 -6.87
N TYR A 80 -13.98 -6.63 -7.34
CA TYR A 80 -14.56 -5.33 -6.99
C TYR A 80 -14.89 -5.22 -5.50
N PHE A 81 -15.41 -6.29 -4.89
CA PHE A 81 -15.62 -6.36 -3.44
C PHE A 81 -14.31 -6.16 -2.67
N MET A 82 -13.22 -6.82 -3.07
CA MET A 82 -11.90 -6.64 -2.45
C MET A 82 -11.35 -5.22 -2.64
N TYR A 83 -11.68 -4.56 -3.75
CA TYR A 83 -11.36 -3.15 -3.95
C TYR A 83 -12.12 -2.23 -2.96
N LEU A 84 -13.41 -2.48 -2.73
CA LEU A 84 -14.19 -1.75 -1.72
C LEU A 84 -13.65 -1.95 -0.30
N VAL A 85 -13.31 -3.19 0.07
CA VAL A 85 -12.67 -3.50 1.35
C VAL A 85 -11.39 -2.68 1.53
N ARG A 86 -10.59 -2.56 0.46
CA ARG A 86 -9.35 -1.77 0.46
C ARG A 86 -9.61 -0.27 0.68
N ILE A 87 -10.64 0.30 0.04
CA ILE A 87 -11.05 1.67 0.31
C ILE A 87 -11.42 1.84 1.78
N GLY A 88 -12.19 0.90 2.33
CA GLY A 88 -12.54 0.89 3.76
C GLY A 88 -11.31 0.90 4.65
N VAL A 89 -10.28 0.10 4.32
CA VAL A 89 -9.00 0.09 5.06
C VAL A 89 -8.32 1.45 5.07
N TYR A 90 -8.39 2.26 4.02
CA TYR A 90 -7.82 3.63 4.02
C TYR A 90 -8.67 4.63 4.79
N VAL A 91 -9.99 4.58 4.57
CA VAL A 91 -10.91 5.61 5.02
C VAL A 91 -11.17 5.49 6.52
N VAL A 92 -11.29 4.28 7.06
CA VAL A 92 -11.59 4.07 8.49
C VAL A 92 -10.54 4.69 9.43
N PRO A 93 -9.23 4.36 9.34
CA PRO A 93 -8.22 4.94 10.22
C PRO A 93 -8.08 6.45 10.06
N PHE A 94 -8.27 6.97 8.84
CA PHE A 94 -8.33 8.40 8.61
C PHE A 94 -9.51 9.06 9.34
N LEU A 95 -10.72 8.54 9.17
CA LEU A 95 -11.93 9.07 9.79
C LEU A 95 -11.87 8.98 11.31
N LEU A 96 -11.32 7.89 11.86
CA LEU A 96 -11.11 7.75 13.30
C LEU A 96 -10.18 8.84 13.83
N ALA A 97 -9.05 9.08 13.17
CA ALA A 97 -8.11 10.12 13.58
C ALA A 97 -8.63 11.55 13.35
N PHE A 98 -9.49 11.75 12.35
CA PHE A 98 -10.03 13.06 11.99
C PHE A 98 -11.24 13.47 12.84
N LEU A 99 -12.18 12.55 13.07
CA LEU A 99 -13.46 12.85 13.71
C LEU A 99 -13.42 12.73 15.24
N LEU A 100 -12.42 12.05 15.80
CA LEU A 100 -12.30 11.83 17.24
C LEU A 100 -11.07 12.57 17.78
N PRO A 101 -11.23 13.81 18.30
CA PRO A 101 -10.12 14.64 18.78
C PRO A 101 -9.37 14.03 19.97
N THR A 102 -10.02 13.10 20.68
CA THR A 102 -9.46 12.38 21.83
C THR A 102 -8.61 11.18 21.43
N THR A 103 -8.55 10.84 20.13
CA THR A 103 -7.72 9.73 19.69
C THR A 103 -6.24 10.06 19.84
N PRO A 104 -5.41 9.06 20.16
CA PRO A 104 -3.97 9.27 20.25
C PRO A 104 -3.33 9.46 18.86
N PHE A 105 -4.11 9.62 17.78
CA PHE A 105 -3.65 9.63 16.39
C PHE A 105 -4.02 10.96 15.74
N PHE A 106 -3.04 11.79 15.42
CA PHE A 106 -3.29 13.01 14.68
C PHE A 106 -3.51 12.68 13.19
N TYR A 107 -4.61 13.14 12.60
CA TYR A 107 -4.99 12.85 11.21
C TYR A 107 -3.88 13.21 10.20
N GLY A 108 -3.11 14.27 10.45
CA GLY A 108 -1.98 14.66 9.60
C GLY A 108 -0.88 13.60 9.54
N GLY A 109 -0.57 12.95 10.67
CA GLY A 109 0.36 11.82 10.70
C GLY A 109 -0.17 10.64 9.89
N VAL A 110 -1.46 10.31 10.05
CA VAL A 110 -2.11 9.21 9.30
C VAL A 110 -2.04 9.46 7.80
N LEU A 111 -2.36 10.68 7.35
CA LEU A 111 -2.28 11.06 5.93
C LEU A 111 -0.88 10.88 5.37
N ILE A 112 0.16 11.29 6.10
CA ILE A 112 1.56 11.11 5.68
C ILE A 112 1.88 9.62 5.52
N GLY A 113 1.51 8.79 6.49
CA GLY A 113 1.73 7.33 6.43
C GLY A 113 0.95 6.63 5.31
N MET A 114 -0.11 7.26 4.81
CA MET A 114 -0.92 6.77 3.69
C MET A 114 -0.50 7.32 2.32
N ILE A 115 0.46 8.26 2.22
CA ILE A 115 0.95 8.77 0.91
C ILE A 115 1.30 7.63 -0.08
N PRO A 116 1.98 6.53 0.34
CA PRO A 116 2.29 5.41 -0.54
C PRO A 116 1.06 4.75 -1.19
N VAL A 117 -0.11 4.85 -0.55
CA VAL A 117 -1.37 4.27 -1.04
C VAL A 117 -1.74 4.80 -2.42
N ILE A 118 -1.45 6.08 -2.72
CA ILE A 118 -1.79 6.69 -4.01
C ILE A 118 -1.10 5.94 -5.16
N ALA A 119 0.12 5.46 -4.93
CA ALA A 119 0.87 4.72 -5.93
C ALA A 119 0.52 3.21 -6.00
N LEU A 120 -0.33 2.72 -5.09
CA LEU A 120 -0.78 1.32 -5.10
C LEU A 120 -1.71 0.99 -6.29
N SER A 121 -2.42 1.97 -6.83
CA SER A 121 -3.21 1.79 -8.06
C SER A 121 -2.33 1.36 -9.23
N TYR A 122 -1.12 1.92 -9.33
CA TYR A 122 -0.14 1.50 -10.33
C TYR A 122 0.40 0.10 -10.06
N LEU A 123 0.66 -0.25 -8.79
CA LEU A 123 1.11 -1.60 -8.41
C LEU A 123 0.10 -2.67 -8.83
N SER A 124 -1.20 -2.43 -8.65
CA SER A 124 -2.25 -3.37 -9.06
C SER A 124 -2.23 -3.64 -10.57
N GLY A 125 -2.06 -2.59 -11.39
CA GLY A 125 -1.99 -2.74 -12.85
C GLY A 125 -0.75 -3.52 -13.31
N ILE A 126 0.40 -3.27 -12.68
CA ILE A 126 1.63 -4.01 -12.96
C ILE A 126 1.44 -5.49 -12.61
N LEU A 127 0.95 -5.80 -11.40
CA LEU A 127 0.74 -7.17 -10.94
C LEU A 127 -0.20 -7.97 -11.85
N LEU A 128 -1.32 -7.37 -12.27
CA LEU A 128 -2.26 -8.00 -13.21
C LEU A 128 -1.59 -8.34 -14.54
N LYS A 129 -0.85 -7.39 -15.12
CA LYS A 129 -0.11 -7.62 -16.38
C LYS A 129 0.93 -8.73 -16.24
N GLN A 130 1.55 -8.87 -15.07
CA GLN A 130 2.56 -9.88 -14.82
C GLN A 130 1.98 -11.29 -14.77
N GLU A 131 0.93 -11.47 -13.98
CA GLU A 131 0.27 -12.76 -13.75
C GLU A 131 -0.44 -13.28 -15.02
N VAL A 132 -1.09 -12.41 -15.80
CA VAL A 132 -1.71 -12.81 -17.08
C VAL A 132 -0.65 -13.37 -18.03
N ALA A 133 0.48 -12.66 -18.18
CA ALA A 133 1.58 -13.11 -19.03
C ALA A 133 2.32 -14.34 -18.48
N GLU A 134 2.14 -14.70 -17.21
CA GLU A 134 2.60 -15.98 -16.65
C GLU A 134 1.64 -17.11 -17.03
N LYS A 135 0.33 -16.91 -16.82
CA LYS A 135 -0.74 -17.86 -17.18
C LYS A 135 -0.71 -18.22 -18.67
N GLU A 136 -0.60 -17.23 -19.57
CA GLU A 136 -0.48 -17.46 -21.02
C GLU A 136 0.74 -18.31 -21.38
N SER A 137 1.85 -18.10 -20.68
CA SER A 137 3.10 -18.80 -20.96
C SER A 137 3.10 -20.26 -20.51
N LEU A 138 2.23 -20.65 -19.58
CA LEU A 138 2.09 -22.05 -19.12
C LEU A 138 1.17 -22.86 -20.04
N VAL A 139 0.36 -22.18 -20.86
CA VAL A 139 -0.58 -22.79 -21.81
C VAL A 139 0.03 -22.93 -23.21
N SER A 140 1.08 -22.15 -23.52
CA SER A 140 1.89 -22.22 -24.76
C SER A 140 3.10 -23.14 -24.64
#